data_AF-A0A2E8HKE6-F1
#
_entry.id   AF-A0A2E8HKE6-F1
#
_cell.length_a   1.000
_cell.length_b   1.000
_cell.length_c   1.000
_cell.angle_alpha   90.00
_cell.angle_beta   90.00
_cell.angle_gamma   90.00
#
_symmetry.space_group_name_H-M   'P 1'
#
loop_
_entity.id
_entity.type
_entity.pdbx_description
1 polymer ?
#
loop_
_entity_poly.entity_id
_entity_poly.type
_entity_poly.pdbx_seq_one_letter_code
_entity_poly.pdbx_strand_id
1 'polypeptide(L)'
;MKITNIEVIPIAMPLAARHHDRARRKRMYDMDQHVVVKVHTDNGLVGYGDYDYWVDDGPEEYRRASARLDESGSFSEGASE
;
A
#
# COMPACT_ATOMS: atom_id res chain seq x y z
N MET A 1 -14.86 -5.63 28.22
CA MET A 1 -14.33 -5.83 26.87
C MET A 1 -12.87 -5.43 26.89
N LYS A 2 -11.98 -6.39 26.63
CA LYS A 2 -10.52 -6.20 26.57
C LYS A 2 -10.00 -6.68 25.22
N ILE A 3 -8.98 -6.02 24.70
CA ILE A 3 -8.24 -6.48 23.52
C ILE A 3 -7.34 -7.65 23.95
N THR A 4 -7.38 -8.74 23.21
CA THR A 4 -6.62 -9.98 23.48
C THR A 4 -5.50 -10.22 22.48
N ASN A 5 -5.67 -9.75 21.23
CA ASN A 5 -4.67 -9.89 20.18
C ASN A 5 -4.80 -8.78 19.13
N ILE A 6 -3.68 -8.41 18.53
CA ILE A 6 -3.62 -7.46 17.40
C ILE A 6 -2.77 -8.11 16.31
N GLU A 7 -3.35 -8.31 15.13
CA GLU A 7 -2.62 -8.73 13.93
C GLU A 7 -2.36 -7.49 13.06
N VAL A 8 -1.14 -7.37 12.55
CA VAL A 8 -0.71 -6.32 11.61
C VAL A 8 -0.35 -6.99 10.29
N ILE A 9 -1.10 -6.67 9.23
CA ILE A 9 -1.07 -7.40 7.97
C ILE A 9 -0.75 -6.40 6.85
N PRO A 10 0.50 -6.37 6.35
CA PRO A 10 0.82 -5.60 5.15
C PRO A 10 0.16 -6.25 3.94
N ILE A 11 -0.54 -5.46 3.13
CA ILE A 11 -1.19 -5.91 1.90
C ILE A 11 -0.90 -4.96 0.76
N ALA A 12 -0.62 -5.52 -0.43
CA ALA A 12 -0.64 -4.80 -1.69
C ALA A 12 -2.00 -5.07 -2.37
N MET A 13 -2.90 -4.09 -2.38
CA MET A 13 -4.23 -4.24 -2.96
C MET A 13 -4.18 -4.08 -4.49
N PRO A 14 -4.79 -5.00 -5.26
CA PRO A 14 -4.82 -4.84 -6.71
C PRO A 14 -5.61 -3.59 -7.09
N LEU A 15 -4.99 -2.71 -7.88
CA LEU A 15 -5.65 -1.54 -8.44
C LEU A 15 -6.73 -1.94 -9.45
N ALA A 16 -7.81 -1.15 -9.55
CA ALA A 16 -8.82 -1.37 -10.56
C ALA A 16 -8.23 -1.22 -11.97
N ALA A 17 -8.65 -2.07 -12.92
CA ALA A 17 -8.10 -2.17 -14.28
C ALA A 17 -8.01 -0.82 -15.03
N ARG A 18 -8.90 0.13 -14.73
CA ARG A 18 -8.87 1.49 -15.29
C ARG A 18 -7.57 2.26 -14.99
N HIS A 19 -6.80 1.84 -13.99
CA HIS A 19 -5.52 2.45 -13.58
C HIS A 19 -4.29 1.75 -14.14
N HIS A 20 -4.44 0.70 -14.97
CA HIS A 20 -3.30 -0.08 -15.48
C HIS A 20 -2.44 0.67 -16.50
N ASP A 21 -2.94 1.73 -17.13
CA ASP A 21 -2.06 2.55 -17.99
C ASP A 21 -1.00 3.28 -17.17
N ARG A 22 0.15 3.48 -17.81
CA ARG A 22 1.33 4.10 -17.21
C ARG A 22 1.04 5.42 -16.50
N ALA A 23 0.25 6.31 -17.12
CA ALA A 23 -0.01 7.63 -16.56
C ALA A 23 -0.88 7.54 -15.30
N ARG A 24 -1.82 6.59 -15.23
CA ARG A 24 -2.68 6.39 -14.06
C ARG A 24 -1.98 5.62 -12.95
N ARG A 25 -1.23 4.57 -13.26
CA ARG A 25 -0.37 3.85 -12.29
C ARG A 25 0.54 4.80 -11.54
N LYS A 26 1.18 5.72 -12.26
CA LYS A 26 2.06 6.74 -11.66
C LYS A 26 1.36 7.62 -10.61
N ARG A 27 0.08 7.92 -10.80
CA ARG A 27 -0.70 8.73 -9.83
C ARG A 27 -1.15 7.94 -8.62
N MET A 28 -1.23 6.62 -8.75
CA MET A 28 -1.62 5.69 -7.69
C MET A 28 -0.38 5.07 -7.03
N TYR A 29 0.80 5.65 -7.22
CA TYR A 29 2.03 5.20 -6.57
C TYR A 29 1.81 5.15 -5.06
N ASP A 30 2.17 4.02 -4.45
CA ASP A 30 2.07 3.71 -3.02
C ASP A 30 0.63 3.68 -2.45
N MET A 31 -0.37 4.11 -3.22
CA MET A 31 -1.79 4.06 -2.83
C MET A 31 -2.37 2.64 -2.82
N ASP A 32 -1.65 1.65 -3.35
CA ASP A 32 -2.02 0.24 -3.26
C ASP A 32 -1.38 -0.47 -2.06
N GLN A 33 -0.46 0.18 -1.34
CA GLN A 33 0.20 -0.37 -0.17
C GLN A 33 -0.55 0.03 1.10
N HIS A 34 -1.13 -0.96 1.78
CA HIS A 34 -1.89 -0.74 3.02
C HIS A 34 -1.39 -1.64 4.14
N VAL A 35 -1.61 -1.17 5.36
CA VAL A 35 -1.52 -2.01 6.56
C VAL A 35 -2.92 -2.20 7.10
N VAL A 36 -3.39 -3.45 7.11
CA VAL A 36 -4.64 -3.82 7.78
C VAL A 36 -4.32 -4.26 9.19
N VAL A 37 -5.08 -3.72 10.15
CA VAL A 37 -5.02 -4.09 11.56
C VAL A 37 -6.28 -4.85 11.91
N LYS A 38 -6.10 -6.02 12.53
CA LYS A 38 -7.20 -6.85 13.03
C LYS A 38 -7.07 -7.01 14.53
N VAL A 39 -8.10 -6.59 15.26
CA VAL A 39 -8.11 -6.54 16.73
C VAL A 39 -9.11 -7.56 17.26
N HIS A 40 -8.65 -8.53 18.04
CA HIS A 40 -9.51 -9.50 18.72
C HIS A 40 -9.80 -9.06 20.15
N THR A 41 -11.00 -9.35 20.64
CA THR A 41 -11.39 -9.08 22.03
C THR A 41 -11.79 -10.34 22.80
N ASP A 42 -11.81 -10.23 24.13
CA ASP A 42 -12.13 -11.31 25.06
C ASP A 42 -13.59 -11.82 24.97
N ASN A 43 -14.48 -11.01 24.40
CA ASN A 43 -15.88 -11.37 24.16
C ASN A 43 -16.15 -11.86 22.73
N GLY A 44 -15.10 -12.14 21.94
CA GLY A 44 -15.20 -12.73 20.61
C GLY A 44 -15.50 -11.76 19.46
N LEU A 45 -15.48 -10.44 19.71
CA LEU A 45 -15.57 -9.46 18.64
C LEU A 45 -14.22 -9.33 17.92
N VAL A 46 -14.29 -9.00 16.63
CA VAL A 46 -13.13 -8.70 15.80
C VAL A 46 -13.36 -7.35 15.13
N GLY A 47 -12.48 -6.40 15.42
CA GLY A 47 -12.41 -5.11 14.75
C GLY A 47 -11.39 -5.14 13.61
N TYR A 48 -11.69 -4.43 12.53
CA TYR A 48 -10.78 -4.23 11.40
C TYR A 48 -10.57 -2.74 11.20
N GLY A 49 -9.33 -2.35 10.92
CA GLY A 49 -8.98 -1.00 10.49
C GLY A 49 -7.92 -1.07 9.40
N ASP A 50 -7.87 -0.06 8.55
CA ASP A 50 -6.84 0.11 7.54
C ASP A 50 -6.06 1.40 7.78
N TYR A 51 -4.80 1.38 7.36
CA TYR A 51 -3.94 2.54 7.31
C TYR A 51 -3.27 2.56 5.95
N ASP A 52 -3.49 3.63 5.19
CA ASP A 52 -2.75 3.94 3.99
C ASP A 52 -1.47 4.71 4.36
N TYR A 53 -0.33 4.23 3.88
CA TYR A 53 0.95 4.89 4.14
C TYR A 53 1.10 6.06 3.14
N TRP A 54 0.41 7.18 3.37
CA TRP A 54 0.69 8.40 2.60
C TRP A 54 1.91 9.11 3.19
N VAL A 55 3.10 8.78 2.69
CA VAL A 55 4.31 9.54 2.99
C VAL A 55 4.36 10.69 1.98
N ASP A 56 4.41 11.93 2.46
CA ASP A 56 4.97 13.02 1.66
C ASP A 56 6.49 12.81 1.64
N ASP A 57 6.92 11.85 0.82
CA ASP A 57 8.30 11.44 0.59
C ASP A 57 9.05 12.46 -0.29
N GLY A 58 8.38 13.56 -0.64
CA GLY A 58 8.92 14.69 -1.35
C GLY A 58 9.16 14.40 -2.83
N PRO A 59 9.61 15.42 -3.59
CA PRO A 59 9.75 15.31 -5.03
C PRO A 59 10.83 14.32 -5.49
N GLU A 60 11.76 13.93 -4.61
CA GLU A 60 12.85 13.00 -4.94
C GLU A 60 12.39 11.54 -4.99
N GLU A 61 11.63 11.08 -3.99
CA GLU A 61 11.10 9.71 -4.03
C GLU A 61 10.05 9.55 -5.12
N TYR A 62 9.23 10.58 -5.38
CA TYR A 62 8.38 10.60 -6.57
C TYR A 62 9.18 10.43 -7.87
N ARG A 63 10.36 11.05 -8.00
CA ARG A 63 11.24 10.88 -9.18
C ARG A 63 11.80 9.46 -9.26
N ARG A 64 12.24 8.87 -8.15
CA ARG A 64 12.74 7.48 -8.10
C ARG A 64 11.65 6.47 -8.47
N ALA A 65 10.46 6.61 -7.89
CA ALA A 65 9.28 5.83 -8.24
C ALA A 65 8.93 5.93 -9.72
N SER A 66 8.95 7.16 -10.25
CA SER A 66 8.72 7.43 -11.67
C SER A 66 9.75 6.73 -12.58
N ALA A 67 11.01 6.64 -12.15
CA ALA A 67 12.08 6.02 -12.91
C ALA A 67 11.98 4.48 -12.91
N ARG A 68 11.40 3.88 -11.86
CA ARG A 68 11.14 2.43 -11.77
C ARG A 68 9.90 1.99 -12.57
N LEU A 69 9.08 2.93 -13.04
CA LEU A 69 7.85 2.64 -13.78
C LEU A 69 8.14 2.42 -15.27
N ASP A 70 8.03 1.17 -15.73
CA ASP A 70 8.23 0.79 -17.12
C ASP A 70 7.09 1.25 -18.05
N GLU A 71 7.21 0.98 -19.35
CA GLU A 71 6.21 1.36 -20.36
C GLU A 71 4.87 0.64 -20.17
N SER A 72 4.88 -0.56 -19.59
CA SER A 72 3.68 -1.33 -19.22
C SER A 72 2.98 -0.78 -17.98
N GLY A 73 3.60 0.20 -17.31
CA GLY A 73 3.14 0.75 -16.04
C GLY A 73 3.56 -0.10 -14.84
N SER A 74 4.43 -1.10 -15.00
CA SER A 74 4.93 -1.93 -13.90
C SER A 74 6.14 -1.32 -13.23
N PHE A 75 6.23 -1.47 -11.90
CA PHE A 75 7.43 -1.12 -11.17
C PHE A 75 8.43 -2.26 -11.31
N SER A 76 9.63 -1.95 -11.78
CA SER A 76 10.73 -2.93 -11.78
C SER A 76 11.20 -3.20 -10.35
N GLU A 77 11.39 -4.48 -10.00
CA GLU A 77 12.13 -4.86 -8.81
C GLU A 77 13.60 -4.49 -9.03
N GLY A 78 14.03 -3.33 -8.55
CA GLY A 78 15.44 -2.93 -8.70
C GLY A 78 15.74 -1.49 -8.30
N ALA A 79 16.09 -1.30 -7.04
CA ALA A 79 17.38 -0.73 -6.65
C ALA A 79 17.63 -1.07 -5.17
N SER A 80 17.98 -2.33 -4.91
CA SER A 80 18.70 -2.72 -3.72
C SER A 80 20.18 -2.43 -3.95
N GLU A 81 20.70 -1.39 -3.30
CA GLU A 81 21.95 -1.33 -2.54
C GLU A 81 22.00 -0.01 -1.76
#